data_AF-A0AAF0QEG3-F1
#
_entry.id   AF-A0AAF0QEG3-F1
#
_cell.length_a   1.000
_cell.length_b   1.000
_cell.length_c   1.000
_cell.angle_alpha   90.00
_cell.angle_beta   90.00
_cell.angle_gamma   90.00
#
_symmetry.space_group_name_H-M   'P 1'
#
loop_
_entity.id
_entity.type
_entity.pdbx_description
1 polymer ?
#
loop_
_entity_poly.entity_id
_entity_poly.type
_entity_poly.pdbx_seq_one_letter_code
_entity_poly.pdbx_strand_id
1 'polypeptide(L)'
;MKSWKAAVVCFQETKVEGEIENIVKEVWGNKWVNYAQLEASRTRGGIVIMWDKREWEGEISSVGMCSVTCSFTGICQDFSWHLRGVYAPNDRVERE
;
A
#
# COMPACT_ATOMS: atom_id res chain seq x y z
N MET A 1 7.61 -7.40 -10.67
CA MET A 1 6.32 -6.71 -10.88
C MET A 1 5.87 -6.68 -12.34
N LYS A 2 6.70 -6.20 -13.28
CA LYS A 2 6.27 -6.00 -14.69
C LYS A 2 5.71 -7.24 -15.40
N SER A 3 6.14 -8.46 -15.05
CA SER A 3 5.60 -9.69 -15.61
C SER A 3 4.23 -10.10 -15.06
N TRP A 4 3.92 -9.70 -13.82
CA TRP A 4 2.69 -10.09 -13.13
C TRP A 4 1.49 -9.23 -13.53
N LYS A 5 1.74 -8.03 -14.10
CA LYS A 5 0.70 -7.07 -14.54
C LYS A 5 -0.37 -6.82 -13.46
N ALA A 6 0.03 -6.78 -12.20
CA ALA A 6 -0.89 -6.52 -11.09
C ALA A 6 -1.38 -5.06 -11.12
N ALA A 7 -2.69 -4.86 -10.98
CA ALA A 7 -3.32 -3.54 -10.93
C ALA A 7 -3.15 -2.84 -9.57
N VAL A 8 -3.13 -3.64 -8.50
CA VAL A 8 -2.89 -3.19 -7.12
C VAL A 8 -1.88 -4.14 -6.48
N VAL A 9 -0.91 -3.59 -5.74
CA VAL A 9 0.13 -4.34 -5.03
C VAL A 9 0.24 -3.82 -3.60
N CYS A 10 0.43 -4.73 -2.64
CA CYS A 10 0.66 -4.41 -1.24
C CYS A 10 2.00 -5.00 -0.80
N PHE A 11 2.88 -4.16 -0.27
CA PHE A 11 4.15 -4.54 0.32
C PHE A 11 4.09 -4.39 1.85
N GLN A 12 4.71 -5.34 2.54
CA GLN A 12 4.89 -5.35 3.99
C GLN A 12 6.38 -5.35 4.31
N GLU A 13 6.74 -4.87 5.51
CA GLU A 13 8.13 -4.63 5.92
C GLU A 13 8.92 -3.78 4.96
N THR A 14 8.29 -2.71 4.51
CA THR A 14 8.94 -1.77 3.60
C THR A 14 10.05 -0.98 4.31
N LYS A 15 9.95 -0.78 5.63
CA LYS A 15 10.94 -0.03 6.44
C LYS A 15 11.25 1.36 5.87
N VAL A 16 10.26 1.98 5.21
CA VAL A 16 10.36 3.33 4.65
C VAL A 16 9.53 4.32 5.46
N GLU A 17 10.06 5.52 5.57
CA GLU A 17 9.50 6.65 6.33
C GLU A 17 9.62 7.92 5.47
N GLY A 18 8.72 8.88 5.65
CA GLY A 18 8.72 10.14 4.92
C GLY A 18 8.25 10.02 3.47
N GLU A 19 8.70 10.95 2.63
CA GLU A 19 8.25 11.07 1.24
C GLU A 19 8.88 9.97 0.35
N ILE A 20 8.05 9.05 -0.15
CA ILE A 20 8.51 7.89 -0.95
C ILE A 20 8.12 7.96 -2.43
N GLU A 21 7.61 9.09 -2.93
CA GLU A 21 7.04 9.19 -4.27
C GLU A 21 8.03 8.75 -5.38
N ASN A 22 9.30 9.12 -5.26
CA ASN A 22 10.34 8.72 -6.22
C ASN A 22 10.59 7.20 -6.18
N ILE A 23 10.66 6.60 -4.99
CA ILE A 23 10.81 5.15 -4.80
C ILE A 23 9.63 4.42 -5.43
N VAL A 24 8.40 4.88 -5.16
CA VAL A 24 7.16 4.31 -5.69
C VAL A 24 7.16 4.35 -7.23
N LYS A 25 7.56 5.47 -7.84
CA LYS A 25 7.68 5.63 -9.30
C LYS A 25 8.73 4.69 -9.91
N GLU A 26 9.88 4.55 -9.28
CA GLU A 26 10.95 3.65 -9.73
C GLU A 26 10.53 2.18 -9.67
N VAL A 27 9.91 1.78 -8.56
CA VAL A 27 9.43 0.40 -8.33
C VAL A 27 8.31 0.03 -9.29
N TRP A 28 7.35 0.93 -9.52
CA TRP A 28 6.26 0.71 -10.47
C TRP A 28 6.74 0.74 -11.92
N GLY A 29 7.65 1.67 -12.23
CA GLY A 29 8.25 1.85 -13.55
C GLY A 29 7.45 2.74 -14.51
N ASN A 30 6.47 3.51 -14.02
CA ASN A 30 5.79 4.57 -14.79
C ASN A 30 5.12 5.62 -13.87
N LYS A 31 4.63 6.72 -14.46
CA LYS A 31 4.04 7.87 -13.75
C LYS A 31 2.58 7.70 -13.31
N TRP A 32 1.95 6.58 -13.64
CA TRP A 32 0.53 6.33 -13.38
C TRP A 32 0.29 5.61 -12.06
N VAL A 33 1.33 5.46 -11.24
CA VAL A 33 1.19 4.94 -9.88
C VAL A 33 0.58 6.00 -8.95
N ASN A 34 -0.31 5.56 -8.08
CA ASN A 34 -0.62 6.24 -6.83
C ASN A 34 -0.39 5.26 -5.66
N TYR A 35 -0.29 5.77 -4.44
CA TYR A 35 0.07 4.93 -3.30
C TYR A 35 -0.55 5.42 -1.98
N ALA A 36 -0.55 4.50 -1.02
CA ALA A 36 -0.83 4.73 0.38
C ALA A 36 0.28 4.10 1.22
N GLN A 37 0.66 4.75 2.31
CA GLN A 37 1.74 4.31 3.16
C GLN A 37 1.28 4.31 4.63
N LEU A 38 1.58 3.22 5.32
CA LEU A 38 1.80 3.21 6.76
C LEU A 38 3.31 3.26 6.97
N GLU A 39 3.81 4.32 7.59
CA GLU A 39 5.24 4.45 7.84
C GLU A 39 5.76 3.36 8.77
N ALA A 40 7.03 3.02 8.61
CA ALA A 40 7.71 2.18 9.58
C ALA A 40 7.85 2.93 10.93
N SER A 41 8.02 2.15 12.00
CA SER A 41 8.51 2.68 13.27
C SER A 41 9.99 2.35 13.38
N ARG A 42 10.83 3.29 12.95
CA ARG A 42 12.29 3.17 12.87
C ARG A 42 12.71 2.03 11.95
N THR A 43 13.04 0.87 12.51
CA THR A 43 13.61 -0.27 11.78
C THR A 43 12.60 -1.40 11.55
N ARG A 44 11.35 -1.22 11.99
CA ARG A 44 10.30 -2.24 12.00
C ARG A 44 9.04 -1.70 11.34
N GLY A 45 8.30 -2.56 10.65
CA GLY A 45 7.04 -2.19 10.05
C GLY A 45 7.19 -1.55 8.66
N GLY A 46 6.13 -0.85 8.29
CA GLY A 46 5.98 -0.23 7.00
C GLY A 46 5.08 -1.08 6.10
N ILE A 47 4.02 -0.45 5.60
CA ILE A 47 3.14 -1.02 4.59
C ILE A 47 3.01 0.00 3.47
N VAL A 48 3.17 -0.44 2.23
CA VAL A 48 2.93 0.41 1.06
C VAL A 48 1.95 -0.31 0.14
N ILE A 49 0.83 0.32 -0.13
CA ILE A 49 -0.13 -0.12 -1.15
C ILE A 49 0.06 0.78 -2.36
N MET A 50 0.26 0.20 -3.54
CA MET A 50 0.48 0.90 -4.81
C MET A 50 -0.55 0.43 -5.84
N TRP A 51 -1.02 1.31 -6.70
CA TRP A 51 -1.98 0.95 -7.75
C TRP A 51 -1.84 1.81 -9.01
N ASP A 52 -2.33 1.27 -10.13
CA ASP A 52 -2.49 2.06 -11.37
C ASP A 52 -3.70 2.98 -11.24
N LYS A 53 -3.46 4.29 -11.16
CA LYS A 53 -4.51 5.31 -11.03
C LYS A 53 -5.34 5.52 -12.30
N ARG A 54 -5.05 4.79 -13.39
CA ARG A 54 -5.89 4.74 -14.59
C ARG A 54 -6.95 3.66 -14.52
N GLU A 55 -6.78 2.68 -13.63
CA GLU A 55 -7.75 1.59 -13.43
C GLU A 55 -8.57 1.79 -12.14
N TRP A 56 -7.93 2.31 -11.08
CA TRP A 56 -8.55 2.46 -9.76
C TRP A 56 -8.35 3.86 -9.18
N GLU A 57 -9.45 4.47 -8.73
CA GLU A 57 -9.40 5.57 -7.78
C GLU A 57 -9.30 4.97 -6.38
N GLY A 58 -8.25 5.35 -5.64
CA GLY A 58 -7.93 4.78 -4.34
C GLY A 58 -7.70 5.84 -3.27
N GLU A 59 -8.20 5.59 -2.07
CA GLU A 59 -8.04 6.47 -0.91
C GLU A 59 -7.84 5.65 0.37
N ILE A 60 -7.22 6.25 1.39
CA ILE A 60 -7.05 5.61 2.69
C ILE A 60 -8.39 5.70 3.45
N SER A 61 -9.02 4.55 3.68
CA SER A 61 -10.29 4.45 4.41
C SER A 61 -10.08 4.29 5.92
N SER A 62 -9.00 3.62 6.34
CA SER A 62 -8.64 3.50 7.75
C SER A 62 -7.16 3.18 7.94
N VAL A 63 -6.57 3.71 9.00
CA VAL A 63 -5.22 3.38 9.45
C VAL A 63 -5.32 2.85 10.88
N GLY A 64 -4.68 1.71 11.12
CA GLY A 64 -4.48 1.12 12.44
C GLY A 64 -2.98 0.99 12.72
N MET A 65 -2.65 0.58 13.94
CA MET A 65 -1.25 0.48 14.40
C MET A 65 -0.37 -0.39 13.50
N CYS A 66 -0.94 -1.47 12.95
CA CYS A 66 -0.25 -2.46 12.15
C CYS A 66 -0.94 -2.72 10.81
N SER A 67 -1.82 -1.81 10.37
CA SER A 67 -2.63 -2.02 9.18
C SER A 67 -3.01 -0.72 8.49
N VAL A 68 -3.07 -0.74 7.17
CA VAL A 68 -3.68 0.33 6.36
C VAL A 68 -4.73 -0.28 5.46
N THR A 69 -5.88 0.38 5.36
CA THR A 69 -6.98 -0.03 4.48
C THR A 69 -7.18 1.03 3.42
N CYS A 70 -7.21 0.60 2.17
CA CYS A 70 -7.58 1.44 1.03
C CYS A 70 -8.93 1.01 0.48
N SER A 71 -9.81 1.98 0.24
CA SER A 71 -10.98 1.80 -0.63
C SER A 71 -10.55 2.04 -2.06
N PHE A 72 -11.09 1.23 -2.97
CA PHE A 72 -10.86 1.34 -4.41
C PHE A 72 -12.19 1.37 -5.14
N THR A 73 -12.32 2.28 -6.09
CA THR A 73 -13.44 2.35 -7.03
C THR A 73 -12.88 2.27 -8.44
N GLY A 74 -13.46 1.39 -9.27
CA GLY A 74 -13.02 1.21 -10.64
C GLY A 74 -13.35 2.43 -11.50
N ILE A 75 -12.38 2.93 -12.27
CA ILE A 75 -12.61 4.10 -13.15
C ILE A 75 -13.56 3.74 -14.31
N CYS A 76 -13.45 2.52 -14.81
CA CYS A 76 -14.28 2.01 -15.91
C CYS A 76 -15.23 0.89 -15.47
N GLN A 77 -15.41 0.70 -14.16
CA GLN A 77 -16.19 -0.40 -13.58
C GLN A 77 -17.09 0.15 -12.48
N ASP A 78 -18.36 -0.25 -12.46
CA ASP A 78 -19.27 0.05 -11.35
C ASP A 78 -19.01 -0.95 -10.20
N PHE A 79 -17.78 -0.92 -9.68
CA PHE A 79 -17.31 -1.85 -8.66
C PHE A 79 -16.37 -1.15 -7.69
N SER A 80 -16.67 -1.31 -6.41
CA SER A 80 -15.83 -0.81 -5.32
C SER A 80 -15.52 -1.93 -4.33
N TRP A 81 -14.30 -1.89 -3.79
CA TRP A 81 -13.79 -2.89 -2.87
C TRP A 81 -12.76 -2.28 -1.93
N HIS A 82 -12.40 -3.02 -0.88
CA HIS A 82 -11.41 -2.59 0.09
C HIS A 82 -10.23 -3.56 0.13
N LEU A 83 -9.01 -3.04 0.20
CA LEU A 83 -7.81 -3.80 0.50
C LEU A 83 -7.29 -3.38 1.86
N ARG A 84 -7.11 -4.34 2.78
CA ARG A 84 -6.40 -4.09 4.02
C ARG A 84 -5.03 -4.78 3.98
N GLY A 85 -3.96 -3.98 3.99
CA GLY A 85 -2.63 -4.45 4.29
C GLY A 85 -2.47 -4.56 5.80
N VAL A 86 -2.07 -5.72 6.30
CA VAL A 86 -1.79 -5.95 7.74
C VAL A 86 -0.41 -6.54 7.87
N TYR A 87 0.40 -5.98 8.76
CA TYR A 87 1.68 -6.57 9.15
C TYR A 87 1.77 -6.61 10.67
N ALA A 88 1.46 -7.77 11.25
CA ALA A 88 1.38 -7.94 12.69
C ALA A 88 2.78 -7.98 13.34
N PRO A 89 2.91 -7.52 14.59
CA PRO A 89 4.16 -7.60 15.33
C PRO A 89 4.69 -9.04 15.40
N ASN A 90 5.99 -9.19 15.13
CA ASN A 90 6.65 -10.48 15.30
C ASN A 90 7.12 -10.70 16.76
N ASP A 91 7.13 -9.65 17.58
CA ASP A 91 7.48 -9.73 19.01
C ASP A 91 6.37 -10.44 19.78
N ARG A 92 6.74 -11.35 20.68
CA ARG A 92 5.79 -12.14 21.45
C ARG A 92 4.99 -11.28 22.42
N VAL A 93 5.57 -10.20 22.94
CA VAL A 93 4.90 -9.30 23.89
C VAL A 93 3.90 -8.38 23.18
N GLU A 94 4.19 -7.96 21.95
CA GLU A 94 3.31 -7.08 21.17
C GLU A 94 2.17 -7.85 20.45
N ARG A 95 2.19 -9.18 20.52
CA ARG A 95 1.16 -10.07 19.94
C ARG A 95 0.00 -10.37 20.90
N GLU A 96 0.23 -10.27 22.20
CA GLU A 96 -0.74 -10.56 23.29
C GLU A 96 -1.51 -9.29 23.70
#